data_AF-A0A392PCV7-F1
#
_entry.id   AF-A0A392PCV7-F1
#
_cell.length_a   1.000
_cell.length_b   1.000
_cell.length_c   1.000
_cell.angle_alpha   90.00
_cell.angle_beta   90.00
_cell.angle_gamma   90.00
#
_symmetry.space_group_name_H-M   'P 1'
#
loop_
_entity.id
_entity.type
_entity.pdbx_description
1 polymer ?
#
loop_
_entity_poly.entity_id
_entity_poly.type
_entity_poly.pdbx_seq_one_letter_code
_entity_poly.pdbx_strand_id
1 'polypeptide(L)'
;VVSNFALSFSIISVLTGITTLYNTGLNYGGPVSMQYGWFLASAFTMLVALSMAEICSAYPTSGGLYYWSAKLAGPKWAPFASWITGW
;
A
#
# COMPACT_ATOMS: atom_id res chain seq x y z
N VAL A 1 -6.05 -17.88 -2.65
CA VAL A 1 -6.59 -16.59 -2.14
C VAL A 1 -6.39 -16.42 -0.64
N VAL A 2 -6.85 -17.36 0.19
CA VAL A 2 -6.68 -17.30 1.66
C VAL A 2 -5.20 -17.27 2.07
N SER A 3 -4.33 -18.04 1.41
CA SER A 3 -2.89 -18.03 1.71
C SER A 3 -2.19 -16.69 1.39
N ASN A 4 -2.52 -16.06 0.25
CA ASN A 4 -2.00 -14.72 -0.08
C ASN A 4 -2.51 -13.64 0.88
N PHE A 5 -3.77 -13.75 1.31
CA PHE A 5 -4.33 -12.86 2.34
C PHE A 5 -3.63 -13.04 3.68
N ALA A 6 -3.44 -14.29 4.15
CA ALA A 6 -2.79 -14.59 5.41
C ALA A 6 -1.31 -14.12 5.44
N LEU A 7 -0.57 -14.30 4.34
CA LEU A 7 0.79 -13.78 4.21
C LEU A 7 0.83 -12.26 4.26
N SER A 8 -0.05 -11.58 3.51
CA SER A 8 -0.12 -10.12 3.51
C SER A 8 -0.48 -9.57 4.89
N PHE A 9 -1.45 -10.20 5.58
CA PHE A 9 -1.87 -9.81 6.92
C PHE A 9 -0.77 -10.01 7.97
N SER A 10 -0.01 -11.11 7.84
CA SER A 10 1.15 -11.39 8.71
C SER A 10 2.26 -10.34 8.54
N ILE A 11 2.58 -9.96 7.29
CA ILE A 11 3.61 -8.96 6.98
C ILE A 11 3.25 -7.59 7.55
N ILE A 12 1.98 -7.17 7.44
CA ILE A 12 1.52 -5.86 7.91
C ILE A 12 1.46 -5.79 9.45
N SER A 13 1.36 -6.93 10.15
CA SER A 13 1.33 -7.02 11.62
C SER A 13 0.46 -5.94 12.29
N VAL A 14 -0.81 -5.89 11.88
CA VAL A 14 -1.78 -4.86 12.28
C VAL A 14 -1.88 -4.74 13.81
N LEU A 15 -1.79 -5.87 14.52
CA LEU A 15 -1.91 -5.91 15.98
C LEU A 15 -0.78 -5.15 16.68
N THR A 16 0.45 -5.30 16.19
CA THR A 16 1.65 -4.67 16.77
C THR A 16 1.66 -3.17 16.46
N GLY A 17 1.30 -2.79 15.24
CA GLY A 17 1.24 -1.38 14.83
C GLY A 17 0.20 -0.59 15.63
N ILE A 18 -1.01 -1.11 15.80
CA ILE A 18 -2.07 -0.40 16.53
C ILE A 18 -1.71 -0.24 18.01
N THR A 19 -1.24 -1.31 18.65
CA THR A 19 -0.93 -1.29 20.09
C THR A 19 0.22 -0.36 20.42
N THR A 20 1.26 -0.30 19.59
CA THR A 20 2.42 0.59 19.79
C THR A 20 2.09 2.06 19.57
N LEU A 21 1.23 2.39 18.60
CA LEU A 21 0.85 3.78 18.31
C LEU A 21 -0.39 4.25 19.09
N TYR A 22 -1.08 3.39 19.83
CA TYR A 22 -2.34 3.72 20.50
C TYR A 22 -2.23 4.93 21.43
N ASN A 23 -1.20 4.95 22.29
CA ASN A 23 -0.98 6.05 23.24
C ASN A 23 -0.64 7.37 22.51
N THR A 24 0.18 7.29 21.46
CA THR A 24 0.52 8.43 20.60
C THR A 24 -0.72 8.99 19.90
N GLY A 25 -1.58 8.12 19.34
CA GLY A 25 -2.83 8.51 18.69
C GLY A 25 -3.78 9.26 19.64
N LEU A 26 -3.93 8.77 20.87
CA LEU A 26 -4.75 9.41 21.89
C LEU A 26 -4.22 10.80 22.29
N ASN A 27 -2.91 10.94 22.50
CA ASN A 27 -2.32 12.20 22.96
C ASN A 27 -2.32 13.29 21.88
N TYR A 28 -2.07 12.96 20.62
CA TYR A 28 -1.93 13.97 19.55
C TYR A 28 -3.18 14.17 18.69
N GLY A 29 -4.06 13.17 18.56
CA GLY A 29 -5.27 13.26 17.72
C GLY A 29 -6.59 13.11 18.48
N GLY A 30 -6.56 12.57 19.69
CA GLY A 30 -7.74 12.32 20.51
C GLY A 30 -8.60 11.15 20.02
N PRO A 31 -9.70 10.82 20.74
CA PRO A 31 -10.54 9.66 20.44
C PRO A 31 -11.22 9.74 19.07
N VAL A 32 -11.56 10.96 18.62
CA VAL A 32 -12.28 11.20 17.36
C VAL A 32 -11.40 10.85 16.15
N SER A 33 -10.12 11.23 16.16
CA SER A 33 -9.21 10.90 15.06
C SER A 33 -8.93 9.39 14.99
N MET A 34 -8.92 8.69 16.13
CA MET A 34 -8.72 7.25 16.15
C MET A 34 -9.94 6.51 15.58
N GLN A 35 -11.15 6.98 15.86
CA GLN A 35 -12.37 6.33 15.38
C GLN A 35 -12.71 6.65 13.92
N TYR A 36 -12.46 7.88 13.46
CA TYR A 36 -12.82 8.31 12.10
C TYR A 36 -11.64 8.39 11.13
N GLY A 37 -10.41 8.52 11.64
CA GLY A 37 -9.22 8.68 10.81
C GLY A 37 -8.94 7.45 9.93
N TRP A 38 -9.23 6.24 10.41
CA TRP A 38 -9.03 5.02 9.62
C TRP A 38 -10.01 4.90 8.45
N PHE A 39 -11.23 5.43 8.57
CA PHE A 39 -12.17 5.49 7.43
C PHE A 39 -11.67 6.46 6.36
N LEU A 40 -11.19 7.63 6.77
CA LEU A 40 -10.63 8.60 5.84
C LEU A 40 -9.36 8.05 5.16
N ALA A 41 -8.44 7.48 5.93
CA ALA A 41 -7.22 6.87 5.41
C ALA A 41 -7.53 5.68 4.47
N SER A 42 -8.50 4.84 4.81
CA SER A 42 -8.90 3.71 3.95
C SER A 42 -9.56 4.17 2.66
N ALA A 43 -10.33 5.28 2.66
CA ALA A 43 -10.86 5.87 1.43
C ALA A 43 -9.76 6.29 0.44
N PHE A 44 -8.75 7.02 0.91
CA PHE A 44 -7.61 7.38 0.05
C PHE A 44 -6.80 6.16 -0.39
N THR A 45 -6.61 5.19 0.50
CA THR A 45 -5.92 3.94 0.17
C THR A 45 -6.68 3.14 -0.90
N MET A 46 -8.02 3.14 -0.87
CA MET A 46 -8.84 2.50 -1.91
C MET A 46 -8.68 3.16 -3.27
N LEU A 47 -8.55 4.49 -3.35
CA LEU A 47 -8.27 5.17 -4.62
C LEU A 47 -6.94 4.70 -5.23
N VAL A 48 -5.89 4.59 -4.39
CA VAL A 48 -4.60 4.05 -4.83
C VAL A 48 -4.75 2.58 -5.26
N ALA A 49 -5.45 1.76 -4.47
CA ALA A 49 -5.68 0.36 -4.80
C ALA A 49 -6.46 0.18 -6.12
N LEU A 50 -7.43 1.05 -6.41
CA LEU A 50 -8.17 1.05 -7.67
C LEU A 50 -7.26 1.39 -8.85
N SER A 51 -6.43 2.44 -8.73
CA SER A 51 -5.46 2.77 -9.78
C SER A 51 -4.47 1.63 -10.04
N MET A 52 -4.03 0.94 -8.98
CA MET A 52 -3.18 -0.24 -9.11
C MET A 52 -3.94 -1.41 -9.77
N ALA A 53 -5.22 -1.61 -9.44
CA ALA A 53 -6.05 -2.63 -10.05
C ALA A 53 -6.23 -2.41 -11.55
N GLU A 54 -6.39 -1.16 -12.00
CA GLU A 54 -6.43 -0.82 -13.43
C GLU A 54 -5.13 -1.21 -14.14
N ILE A 55 -3.97 -0.86 -13.56
CA ILE A 55 -2.66 -1.21 -14.13
C ILE A 55 -2.46 -2.73 -14.16
N CYS A 56 -2.81 -3.44 -13.09
CA CYS A 56 -2.79 -4.91 -13.02
C CYS A 56 -3.64 -5.54 -14.13
N SER A 57 -4.80 -4.95 -14.45
CA SER A 57 -5.70 -5.45 -15.48
C SER A 57 -5.15 -5.24 -16.89
N ALA A 58 -4.45 -4.13 -17.13
CA ALA A 58 -3.83 -3.80 -18.41
C ALA A 58 -2.52 -4.58 -18.65
N TYR A 59 -1.77 -4.86 -17.58
CA TYR A 59 -0.48 -5.55 -17.63
C TYR A 59 -0.42 -6.71 -16.63
N PRO A 60 -1.11 -7.84 -16.91
CA PRO A 60 -1.13 -9.02 -16.04
C PRO A 60 0.18 -9.81 -16.19
N THR A 61 1.29 -9.22 -15.76
CA THR A 61 2.63 -9.80 -15.83
C THR A 61 3.20 -10.07 -14.45
N SER A 62 3.93 -11.16 -14.29
CA SER A 62 4.54 -11.60 -13.02
C SER A 62 5.62 -10.64 -12.47
N GLY A 63 6.01 -9.61 -13.23
CA GLY A 63 7.05 -8.65 -12.85
C GLY A 63 6.63 -7.58 -11.84
N GLY A 64 5.36 -7.58 -11.41
CA GLY A 64 4.86 -6.74 -10.32
C GLY A 64 5.10 -5.24 -10.52
N LEU A 65 5.26 -4.53 -9.40
CA LEU A 65 5.41 -3.07 -9.35
C LEU A 65 6.62 -2.56 -10.16
N TYR A 66 7.73 -3.29 -10.15
CA TYR A 66 8.94 -2.95 -10.92
C TYR A 66 8.69 -2.96 -12.42
N TYR A 67 7.97 -3.97 -12.91
CA TYR A 67 7.65 -4.06 -14.33
C TYR A 67 6.68 -2.96 -14.75
N TRP A 68 5.66 -2.69 -13.92
CA TRP A 68 4.72 -1.60 -14.20
C TRP A 68 5.40 -0.23 -14.20
N SER A 69 6.30 0.03 -13.24
CA SER A 69 7.04 1.29 -13.18
C SER A 69 8.05 1.42 -14.33
N ALA A 70 8.74 0.34 -14.71
CA ALA A 70 9.60 0.32 -15.90
C ALA A 70 8.82 0.64 -17.18
N LYS A 71 7.62 0.07 -17.32
CA LYS A 71 6.78 0.22 -18.51
C LYS A 71 6.22 1.63 -18.65
N LEU A 72 5.81 2.24 -17.52
CA LEU A 72 5.22 3.58 -17.47
C LEU A 72 6.26 4.70 -17.52
N ALA A 73 7.48 4.49 -16.98
CA ALA A 73 8.53 5.52 -16.94
C ALA A 73 9.28 5.72 -18.28
N GLY A 74 9.07 4.84 -19.26
CA GLY A 74 9.73 4.89 -20.56
C GLY A 74 11.19 4.39 -20.56
N PRO A 75 11.78 4.10 -21.73
CA PRO A 75 13.01 3.32 -21.84
C PRO A 75 14.26 3.96 -21.22
N LYS A 76 14.29 5.29 -21.06
CA LYS A 76 15.41 6.01 -20.44
C LYS A 76 15.38 5.98 -18.91
N TRP A 77 14.19 6.02 -18.30
CA TRP A 77 14.01 6.07 -16.85
C TRP A 77 13.60 4.73 -16.24
N ALA A 78 13.29 3.74 -17.08
CA ALA A 78 12.88 2.40 -16.66
C ALA A 78 13.79 1.79 -15.59
N PRO A 79 15.13 1.76 -15.71
CA PRO A 79 15.99 1.15 -14.69
C PRO A 79 15.93 1.88 -13.35
N PHE A 80 15.90 3.22 -13.39
CA PHE A 80 15.87 4.06 -12.19
C PHE A 80 14.52 4.00 -11.48
N ALA A 81 13.42 4.09 -12.22
CA ALA A 81 12.08 3.96 -11.68
C ALA A 81 11.87 2.58 -11.07
N SER A 82 12.30 1.50 -11.75
CA SER A 82 12.24 0.13 -11.22
C SER A 82 12.99 0.02 -9.90
N TRP A 83 14.22 0.55 -9.85
CA TRP A 83 15.05 0.49 -8.66
C TRP A 83 14.40 1.19 -7.46
N ILE A 84 13.80 2.37 -7.66
CA ILE A 84 13.07 3.05 -6.57
C ILE A 84 11.82 2.29 -6.14
N THR A 85 11.11 1.65 -7.08
CA THR A 85 9.80 1.06 -6.77
C THR A 85 9.91 -0.28 -6.03
N GLY A 86 11.09 -0.88 -5.94
CA GLY A 86 11.25 -1.92 -4.93
C GLY A 86 12.67 -2.31 -4.55
N TRP A 87 13.55 -1.33 -4.50
CA TRP A 87 14.44 -1.33 -3.35
C TRP A 87 13.62 -1.01 -2.10
#